data_AF-A0A850MMF3-F1
#
_entry.id   AF-A0A850MMF3-F1
#
_cell.length_a   1.000
_cell.length_b   1.000
_cell.length_c   1.000
_cell.angle_alpha   90.00
_cell.angle_beta   90.00
_cell.angle_gamma   90.00
#
_symmetry.space_group_name_H-M   'P 1'
#
loop_
_entity.id
_entity.type
_entity.pdbx_description
1 polymer ?
#
loop_
_entity_poly.entity_id
_entity_poly.type
_entity_poly.pdbx_seq_one_letter_code
_entity_poly.pdbx_strand_id
1 'polypeptide(L)' 'MAEKKEYDLRIPPGTPNLEELLSEVIKKFDLKVIAPKDLDEPYYLAVRGDLESVQAAKEYIRKRLEETVAEMEKKRY' A
#
# COMPACT_ATOMS: atom_id res chain seq x y z
N MET A 1 25.12 11.23 13.12
CA MET A 1 23.65 11.28 13.15
C MET A 1 23.17 10.28 12.12
N ALA A 2 22.50 9.21 12.54
CA ALA A 2 21.94 8.25 11.60
C ALA A 2 20.78 8.94 10.87
N GLU A 3 20.95 9.21 9.58
CA GLU A 3 19.85 9.61 8.71
C GLU A 3 18.80 8.49 8.80
N LYS A 4 17.69 8.73 9.49
CA LYS A 4 16.55 7.82 9.43
C LYS A 4 16.07 7.81 7.98
N LYS A 5 16.48 6.80 7.22
CA LYS A 5 16.05 6.60 5.84
C LYS A 5 14.58 6.22 5.88
N GLU A 6 13.72 7.15 5.48
CA GLU A 6 12.33 6.86 5.19
C GLU A 6 12.25 6.20 3.81
N TYR A 7 11.40 5.17 3.69
CA TYR A 7 11.21 4.41 2.48
C TYR A 7 9.81 4.65 1.94
N ASP A 8 9.70 4.68 0.62
CA ASP A 8 8.43 4.88 -0.08
C ASP A 8 7.96 3.56 -0.68
N LEU A 9 6.79 3.08 -0.24
CA LEU A 9 6.10 1.96 -0.87
C LEU A 9 5.07 2.51 -1.84
N ARG A 10 5.33 2.38 -3.14
CA ARG A 10 4.40 2.77 -4.19
C ARG A 10 3.37 1.66 -4.41
N ILE A 11 2.10 2.02 -4.35
CA ILE A 11 0.97 1.15 -4.64
C ILE A 11 0.46 1.47 -6.05
N PRO A 12 0.44 0.48 -6.95
CA PRO A 12 0.00 0.70 -8.32
C PRO A 12 -1.52 0.98 -8.39
N PRO A 13 -1.95 1.78 -9.39
CA PRO A 13 -3.37 1.93 -9.69
C PRO A 13 -3.97 0.58 -10.10
N GLY A 14 -5.25 0.37 -9.78
CA GLY A 14 -5.96 -0.89 -10.03
C GLY A 14 -5.93 -1.90 -8.88
N THR A 15 -5.28 -1.55 -7.77
CA THR A 15 -5.37 -2.30 -6.50
C THR A 15 -6.83 -2.28 -6.00
N PRO A 16 -7.52 -3.42 -5.86
CA PRO A 16 -8.88 -3.45 -5.32
C PRO A 16 -8.92 -2.95 -3.87
N ASN A 17 -9.98 -2.22 -3.51
CA ASN A 17 -10.21 -1.65 -2.18
C ASN A 17 -9.03 -0.78 -1.66
N LEU A 18 -8.39 -0.03 -2.56
CA LEU A 18 -7.19 0.75 -2.27
C LEU A 18 -7.34 1.70 -1.07
N GLU A 19 -8.49 2.39 -0.95
CA GLU A 19 -8.74 3.32 0.16
C GLU A 19 -8.81 2.61 1.53
N GLU A 20 -9.52 1.49 1.61
CA GLU A 20 -9.61 0.69 2.83
C GLU A 20 -8.25 0.09 3.19
N LEU A 21 -7.57 -0.51 2.20
CA LEU A 21 -6.26 -1.11 2.35
C LEU A 21 -5.23 -0.10 2.88
N LEU A 22 -5.22 1.11 2.30
CA LEU A 22 -4.36 2.19 2.76
C LEU A 22 -4.70 2.61 4.18
N SER A 23 -5.98 2.83 4.49
CA SER A 23 -6.43 3.18 5.84
C SER A 23 -6.01 2.13 6.88
N GLU A 24 -6.13 0.84 6.57
CA GLU A 24 -5.66 -0.25 7.43
C GLU A 24 -4.14 -0.19 7.63
N VAL A 25 -3.38 -0.05 6.54
CA VAL A 25 -1.91 -0.05 6.55
C VAL A 25 -1.36 1.16 7.32
N ILE A 26 -1.92 2.35 7.12
CA ILE A 26 -1.55 3.58 7.83
C ILE A 26 -1.75 3.41 9.34
N LYS A 27 -2.94 2.95 9.74
CA LYS A 27 -3.28 2.79 11.17
C LYS A 27 -2.46 1.69 11.83
N LYS A 28 -2.14 0.62 11.10
CA LYS A 28 -1.49 -0.57 11.64
C LYS A 28 0.03 -0.42 11.73
N PHE A 29 0.64 0.30 10.79
CA PHE A 29 2.09 0.42 10.67
C PHE A 29 2.63 1.85 10.88
N ASP A 30 1.76 2.78 11.29
CA ASP A 30 2.08 4.20 11.53
C ASP A 30 2.76 4.87 10.31
N LEU A 31 2.21 4.60 9.11
CA LEU A 31 2.76 5.08 7.84
C LEU A 31 2.05 6.35 7.36
N LYS A 32 2.77 7.21 6.63
CA LYS A 32 2.20 8.43 6.04
C LYS A 32 1.83 8.19 4.58
N VAL A 33 0.63 8.59 4.18
CA VAL A 33 0.26 8.59 2.75
C VAL A 33 0.91 9.76 2.04
N ILE A 34 1.46 9.47 0.88
CA ILE A 34 1.94 10.44 -0.08
C ILE A 34 1.20 10.19 -1.39
N ALA A 35 0.48 11.20 -1.85
CA ALA A 35 -0.13 11.23 -3.16
C ALA A 35 0.69 12.15 -4.08
N PRO A 36 0.97 11.76 -5.33
CA PRO A 36 1.53 12.64 -6.34
C PRO A 36 0.54 13.79 -6.55
N LYS A 37 1.08 15.01 -6.60
CA LYS A 37 0.31 16.23 -6.91
C LYS A 37 0.14 16.43 -8.41
N ASP A 38 0.88 15.68 -9.22
CA ASP A 38 0.92 15.82 -10.67
C ASP A 38 -0.15 14.94 -11.35
N LEU A 39 -0.93 15.58 -12.22
CA LEU A 39 -2.01 14.97 -12.99
C LEU A 39 -1.51 14.16 -14.20
N ASP A 40 -0.25 14.35 -14.60
CA ASP A 40 0.37 13.72 -15.77
C ASP A 40 1.06 12.38 -15.45
N GLU A 41 1.28 12.06 -14.17
CA GLU A 41 1.75 10.72 -13.78
C GLU A 41 0.56 9.79 -13.50
N PRO A 42 0.68 8.49 -13.84
CA PRO A 42 -0.37 7.53 -13.52
C PRO A 42 -0.62 7.59 -12.00
N TYR A 43 -1.85 7.93 -11.61
CA TYR A 43 -2.24 8.11 -10.21
C TYR A 43 -1.75 6.93 -9.36
N TYR A 44 -0.68 7.14 -8.60
CA TYR A 44 -0.09 6.14 -7.72
C TYR A 44 -0.23 6.64 -6.30
N LEU A 45 -0.64 5.80 -5.35
CA LEU A 45 -0.61 6.16 -3.95
C LEU A 45 0.63 5.55 -3.33
N ALA A 46 1.39 6.32 -2.58
CA ALA A 46 2.56 5.83 -1.86
C ALA A 46 2.33 5.92 -0.36
N VAL A 47 2.97 5.03 0.40
CA VAL A 47 3.09 5.15 1.86
C VAL A 47 4.57 5.27 2.25
N ARG A 48 4.87 6.23 3.12
CA ARG A 48 6.21 6.54 3.62
C ARG A 48 6.34 6.19 5.09
N GLY A 49 7.46 5.58 5.46
CA GLY A 49 7.87 5.39 6.85
C GLY A 49 9.18 4.62 6.97
N ASP A 50 9.45 4.09 8.16
CA ASP A 50 10.65 3.28 8.41
C ASP A 50 10.64 1.96 7.61
N LEU A 51 11.83 1.40 7.37
CA LEU A 51 12.01 0.19 6.55
C LEU A 51 11.16 -0.98 7.04
N GLU A 52 11.14 -1.23 8.35
CA GLU A 52 10.37 -2.33 8.95
C GLU A 52 8.88 -2.16 8.71
N SER A 53 8.33 -0.96 8.98
CA SER A 53 6.92 -0.66 8.76
C SER A 53 6.55 -0.79 7.28
N VAL A 54 7.41 -0.32 6.38
CA VAL A 54 7.22 -0.42 4.93
C VAL A 54 7.26 -1.87 4.44
N GLN A 55 8.18 -2.68 4.95
CA GLN A 55 8.24 -4.10 4.61
C GLN A 55 7.02 -4.85 5.14
N ALA A 56 6.60 -4.59 6.37
CA ALA A 56 5.42 -5.22 6.97
C ALA A 56 4.13 -4.81 6.23
N ALA A 57 4.02 -3.54 5.83
CA ALA A 57 2.93 -3.05 4.99
C ALA A 57 2.91 -3.75 3.62
N LYS A 58 4.06 -3.92 2.98
CA LYS A 58 4.18 -4.63 1.69
C LYS A 58 3.68 -6.07 1.79
N GLU A 59 4.08 -6.81 2.82
CA GLU A 59 3.60 -8.18 3.03
C GLU A 59 2.10 -8.23 3.32
N TYR A 60 1.59 -7.29 4.11
CA TYR A 60 0.17 -7.21 4.42
C TYR A 60 -0.69 -6.93 3.17
N ILE A 61 -0.27 -5.95 2.36
CA ILE A 61 -0.92 -5.63 1.08
C ILE A 61 -0.93 -6.85 0.16
N ARG A 62 0.22 -7.53 0.05
CA ARG A 62 0.32 -8.73 -0.77
C ARG A 62 -0.68 -9.81 -0.33
N LYS A 63 -0.76 -10.12 0.97
CA LYS A 63 -1.70 -11.12 1.49
C LYS A 63 -3.16 -10.74 1.21
N ARG A 64 -3.54 -9.49 1.46
CA ARG A 64 -4.91 -9.02 1.20
C ARG A 64 -5.28 -9.10 -0.29
N LEU A 65 -4.32 -8.81 -1.17
CA LEU A 65 -4.50 -8.98 -2.61
C LEU A 65 -4.67 -10.45 -3.00
N GLU A 66 -3.83 -11.35 -2.47
CA GLU A 66 -3.95 -12.79 -2.72
C GLU A 66 -5.31 -13.32 -2.24
N GLU A 67 -5.79 -12.91 -1.07
CA GLU A 67 -7.12 -13.26 -0.56
C GLU A 67 -8.23 -12.70 -1.47
N THR A 68 -8.13 -11.44 -1.88
CA THR A 68 -9.12 -10.80 -2.75
C THR A 68 -9.22 -11.51 -4.10
N VAL A 69 -8.08 -11.87 -4.71
CA VAL A 69 -8.05 -12.63 -5.96
C VAL A 69 -8.70 -14.00 -5.76
N ALA A 70 -8.35 -14.72 -4.69
CA ALA A 70 -8.94 -16.02 -4.38
C ALA A 70 -10.47 -15.96 -4.15
N GLU A 71 -10.97 -14.90 -3.51
CA GLU A 71 -12.40 -14.65 -3.36
C GLU A 71 -13.09 -14.35 -4.70
N MET A 72 -12.44 -13.54 -5.56
CA MET A 72 -12.96 -13.25 -6.90
C MET A 72 -13.02 -14.50 -7.78
N GLU A 73 -12.02 -15.38 -7.70
CA GLU A 73 -12.03 -16.67 -8.39
C GLU A 73 -13.14 -17.59 -7.88
N LYS A 74 -13.36 -17.64 -6.56
CA LYS A 74 -14.45 -18.43 -5.94
C LYS A 74 -15.84 -17.94 -6.34
N LYS A 75 -16.04 -16.63 -6.50
CA LYS A 75 -17.34 -16.04 -6.89
C LYS A 75 -17.70 -16.25 -8.36
N ARG A 76 -16.78 -16.78 -9.18
CA ARG A 76 -16.95 -16.94 -10.62
C ARG A 76 -17.46 -18.33 -11.03
N TYR A 77 -17.78 -19.20 -10.06
CA TYR A 77 -18.38 -20.52 -10.25
C TYR A 77 -19.73 -20.64 -9.54
#